data_AF-A0A2V5UCR4-F1
#
_entry.id   AF-A0A2V5UCR4-F1
#
_cell.length_a   1.000
_cell.length_b   1.000
_cell.length_c   1.000
_cell.angle_alpha   90.00
_cell.angle_beta   90.00
_cell.angle_gamma   90.00
#
_symmetry.space_group_name_H-M   'P 1'
#
loop_
_entity.id
_entity.type
_entity.pdbx_description
1 polymer ?
#
loop_
_entity_poly.entity_id
_entity_poly.type
_entity_poly.pdbx_seq_one_letter_code
_entity_poly.pdbx_strand_id
1 'polypeptide(L)'
;MIKRLLLVSFLSMFALSSRAAAPAAGEYIILVGGPSMYQWEKYKTYPHDHWWANFVRAARLRTDQLRAELGPEAKITWLVYRQGYEDRAKQEHQDLISLIGSVRDKLNLNLVWFGPGSAVINYLNNGEPRDQVKVIGFEYFGHSNRACFMFDYSNNIDSACKSWLHDSELTKINRRVFARHAYAKSWGCHTGEEMSKKWYAATGVHMIGAVGKTQFMMEELPILISDGGKWVN
;
A
#
# COMPACT_ATOMS: atom_id res chain seq x y z
N MET A 1 -1.12 -33.76 -52.07
CA MET A 1 -1.91 -32.71 -51.39
C MET A 1 -2.26 -33.05 -49.94
N ILE A 2 -2.47 -34.31 -49.56
CA ILE A 2 -2.85 -34.73 -48.19
C ILE A 2 -1.78 -34.44 -47.12
N LYS A 3 -0.48 -34.52 -47.45
CA LYS A 3 0.62 -34.27 -46.50
C LYS A 3 0.79 -32.80 -46.07
N ARG A 4 0.32 -31.83 -46.87
CA ARG A 4 0.36 -30.39 -46.50
C ARG A 4 -0.83 -29.98 -45.64
N LEU A 5 -1.96 -30.67 -45.74
CA LEU A 5 -3.15 -30.39 -44.93
C LEU A 5 -2.95 -30.84 -43.47
N LEU A 6 -2.30 -31.98 -43.25
CA LEU A 6 -2.00 -32.51 -41.91
C LEU A 6 -1.04 -31.62 -41.09
N LEU A 7 -0.11 -30.93 -41.75
CA LEU A 7 0.86 -30.06 -41.08
C LEU A 7 0.20 -28.75 -40.58
N VAL A 8 -0.77 -28.21 -41.33
CA VAL A 8 -1.52 -27.01 -40.93
C VAL A 8 -2.49 -27.33 -39.77
N SER A 9 -3.06 -28.53 -39.73
CA SER A 9 -3.91 -28.99 -38.62
C SER A 9 -3.14 -29.22 -37.32
N PHE A 10 -1.86 -29.59 -37.39
CA PHE A 10 -1.01 -29.76 -36.20
C PHE A 10 -0.52 -28.43 -35.62
N LEU A 11 -0.21 -27.43 -36.46
CA LEU A 11 0.17 -26.08 -35.97
C LEU A 11 -1.01 -25.29 -35.40
N SER A 12 -2.25 -25.55 -35.85
CA SER A 12 -3.45 -24.88 -35.30
C SER A 12 -3.89 -25.46 -33.95
N MET A 13 -3.51 -26.69 -33.59
CA MET A 13 -3.77 -27.24 -32.24
C MET A 13 -2.78 -26.74 -31.17
N PHE A 14 -1.60 -26.24 -31.54
CA PHE A 14 -0.66 -25.63 -30.59
C PHE A 14 -0.91 -24.13 -30.34
N ALA A 15 -1.70 -23.47 -31.18
CA ALA A 15 -2.03 -22.05 -31.02
C ALA A 15 -3.19 -21.77 -30.05
N LEU A 16 -3.95 -22.81 -29.65
CA LEU A 16 -5.10 -22.67 -28.72
C LEU A 16 -4.76 -22.96 -27.25
N SER A 17 -3.53 -23.35 -26.94
CA SER A 17 -3.10 -23.70 -25.57
C SER A 17 -2.18 -22.67 -24.91
N SER A 18 -1.87 -21.54 -25.56
CA SER A 18 -1.30 -20.38 -24.86
C SER A 18 -2.40 -19.58 -24.17
N ARG A 19 -3.10 -20.20 -23.21
CA ARG A 19 -3.64 -19.39 -22.11
C ARG A 19 -2.40 -18.83 -21.41
N ALA A 20 -2.19 -17.52 -21.52
CA ALA A 20 -1.32 -16.82 -20.58
C ALA A 20 -1.65 -17.39 -19.19
N ALA A 21 -0.66 -17.92 -18.48
CA ALA A 21 -0.87 -18.39 -17.12
C ALA A 21 -1.66 -17.30 -16.40
N ALA A 22 -2.82 -17.65 -15.84
CA ALA A 22 -3.58 -16.69 -15.04
C ALA A 22 -2.57 -16.04 -14.08
N PRO A 23 -2.55 -14.70 -13.97
CA PRO A 23 -1.63 -14.04 -13.06
C PRO A 23 -1.74 -14.78 -11.73
N ALA A 24 -0.61 -15.23 -11.19
CA ALA A 24 -0.60 -16.05 -9.99
C ALA A 24 -1.54 -15.42 -8.97
N ALA A 25 -2.53 -16.18 -8.50
CA ALA A 25 -3.56 -15.69 -7.59
C ALA A 25 -2.87 -15.03 -6.40
N GLY A 26 -2.93 -13.70 -6.37
CA GLY A 26 -2.06 -12.88 -5.56
C GLY A 26 -2.86 -11.82 -4.85
N GLU A 27 -2.38 -11.43 -3.68
CA GLU A 27 -2.96 -10.35 -2.90
C GLU A 27 -2.20 -9.05 -3.18
N TYR A 28 -2.94 -7.99 -3.47
CA TYR A 28 -2.42 -6.64 -3.47
C TYR A 28 -2.74 -5.98 -2.12
N ILE A 29 -1.72 -5.49 -1.42
CA ILE A 29 -1.86 -4.90 -0.09
C ILE A 29 -1.66 -3.39 -0.18
N ILE A 30 -2.63 -2.63 0.33
CA ILE A 30 -2.50 -1.20 0.57
C ILE A 30 -2.47 -0.98 2.08
N LEU A 31 -1.33 -0.49 2.57
CA LEU A 31 -1.11 -0.13 3.97
C LEU A 31 -1.39 1.37 4.16
N VAL A 32 -2.28 1.69 5.09
CA VAL A 32 -2.77 3.05 5.33
C VAL A 32 -2.51 3.46 6.78
N GLY A 33 -1.75 4.55 6.96
CA GLY A 33 -1.54 5.19 8.26
C GLY A 33 -2.77 5.95 8.77
N GLY A 34 -2.72 6.41 10.01
CA GLY A 34 -3.71 7.28 10.61
C GLY A 34 -3.39 8.77 10.38
N PRO A 35 -4.41 9.63 10.30
CA PRO A 35 -4.21 11.06 10.18
C PRO A 35 -3.69 11.65 11.50
N SER A 36 -2.93 12.75 11.39
CA SER A 36 -2.59 13.61 12.51
C SER A 36 -3.85 14.27 13.08
N MET A 37 -3.85 14.61 14.37
CA MET A 37 -4.98 15.30 14.99
C MET A 37 -4.99 16.77 14.59
N TYR A 38 -6.17 17.30 14.23
CA TYR A 38 -6.32 18.70 13.82
C TYR A 38 -5.92 19.68 14.92
N GLN A 39 -5.98 19.26 16.19
CA GLN A 39 -5.55 20.11 17.32
C GLN A 39 -4.07 20.47 17.28
N TRP A 40 -3.23 19.65 16.62
CA TRP A 40 -1.82 19.93 16.41
C TRP A 40 -1.60 20.63 15.06
N GLU A 41 -2.25 20.12 14.02
CA GLU A 41 -2.08 20.60 12.64
C GLU A 41 -2.42 22.09 12.49
N LYS A 42 -3.42 22.60 13.22
CA LYS A 42 -3.84 24.02 13.15
C LYS A 42 -2.77 25.04 13.56
N TYR A 43 -1.69 24.60 14.21
CA TYR A 43 -0.57 25.46 14.61
C TYR A 43 0.64 25.34 13.67
N LYS A 44 0.61 24.43 12.69
CA LYS A 44 1.73 24.24 11.76
C LYS A 44 1.64 25.25 10.63
N THR A 45 2.78 25.82 10.26
CA THR A 45 2.91 26.69 9.07
C THR A 45 2.50 25.96 7.79
N TYR A 46 2.81 24.66 7.73
CA TYR A 46 2.41 23.76 6.66
C TYR A 46 1.75 22.54 7.30
N PRO A 47 0.42 22.52 7.40
CA PRO A 47 -0.30 21.35 7.91
C PRO A 47 -0.14 20.18 6.93
N HIS A 48 0.07 19.00 7.48
CA HIS A 48 0.18 17.75 6.75
C HIS A 48 -1.23 17.19 6.49
N ASP A 49 -2.10 17.23 7.51
CA ASP A 49 -3.43 16.60 7.47
C ASP A 49 -4.58 17.58 7.70
N HIS A 50 -4.85 18.39 6.68
CA HIS A 50 -6.03 19.25 6.61
C HIS A 50 -7.34 18.46 6.71
N TRP A 51 -7.37 17.23 6.19
CA TRP A 51 -8.55 16.38 6.15
C TRP A 51 -8.26 14.97 6.66
N TRP A 52 -9.18 14.43 7.45
CA TRP A 52 -9.06 13.09 8.03
C TRP A 52 -8.82 11.99 6.99
N ALA A 53 -9.38 12.16 5.78
CA ALA A 53 -9.35 11.13 4.76
C ALA A 53 -8.14 11.21 3.84
N ASN A 54 -7.15 12.07 4.07
CA ASN A 54 -6.01 12.26 3.18
C ASN A 54 -5.43 10.93 2.66
N PHE A 55 -5.13 10.00 3.57
CA PHE A 55 -4.56 8.70 3.21
C PHE A 55 -5.59 7.73 2.63
N VAL A 56 -6.79 7.65 3.22
CA VAL A 56 -7.89 6.80 2.71
C VAL A 56 -8.34 7.23 1.31
N ARG A 57 -8.31 8.51 1.00
CA ARG A 57 -8.66 9.07 -0.30
C ARG A 57 -7.64 8.65 -1.36
N ALA A 58 -6.35 8.80 -1.07
CA ALA A 58 -5.29 8.33 -1.97
C ALA A 58 -5.34 6.81 -2.16
N ALA A 59 -5.54 6.05 -1.08
CA ALA A 59 -5.73 4.61 -1.13
C ALA A 59 -6.95 4.24 -2.00
N ARG A 60 -8.06 4.98 -1.88
CA ARG A 60 -9.27 4.80 -2.70
C ARG A 60 -8.97 5.01 -4.19
N LEU A 61 -8.32 6.13 -4.54
CA LEU A 61 -7.93 6.41 -5.93
C LEU A 61 -7.03 5.31 -6.48
N ARG A 62 -6.08 4.82 -5.68
CA ARG A 62 -5.21 3.71 -6.11
C ARG A 62 -5.98 2.40 -6.27
N THR A 63 -6.93 2.09 -5.38
CA THR A 63 -7.80 0.92 -5.54
C THR A 63 -8.58 0.97 -6.86
N ASP A 64 -9.14 2.12 -7.23
CA ASP A 64 -9.87 2.26 -8.50
C ASP A 64 -8.94 1.97 -9.71
N GLN A 65 -7.70 2.46 -9.67
CA GLN A 65 -6.69 2.14 -10.70
C GLN A 65 -6.33 0.66 -10.72
N LEU A 66 -6.11 0.05 -9.55
CA LEU A 66 -5.80 -1.38 -9.44
C LEU A 66 -6.95 -2.26 -9.94
N ARG A 67 -8.20 -1.87 -9.70
CA ARG A 67 -9.37 -2.57 -10.24
C ARG A 67 -9.41 -2.49 -11.75
N ALA A 68 -9.03 -1.36 -12.34
CA ALA A 68 -8.90 -1.23 -13.79
C ALA A 68 -7.73 -2.04 -14.37
N GLU A 69 -6.60 -2.11 -13.66
CA GLU A 69 -5.38 -2.82 -14.09
C GLU A 69 -5.47 -4.35 -13.91
N LEU A 70 -6.02 -4.81 -12.78
CA LEU A 70 -6.01 -6.21 -12.35
C LEU A 70 -7.37 -6.91 -12.48
N GLY A 71 -8.43 -6.16 -12.74
CA GLY A 71 -9.80 -6.65 -12.86
C GLY A 71 -10.63 -6.54 -11.57
N PRO A 72 -11.97 -6.68 -11.70
CA PRO A 72 -12.92 -6.50 -10.59
C PRO A 72 -12.74 -7.50 -9.45
N GLU A 73 -12.30 -8.73 -9.77
CA GLU A 73 -12.12 -9.82 -8.81
C GLU A 73 -10.73 -9.86 -8.15
N ALA A 74 -9.87 -8.86 -8.41
CA ALA A 74 -8.53 -8.86 -7.82
C ALA A 74 -8.60 -8.87 -6.28
N LYS A 75 -7.77 -9.66 -5.62
CA LYS A 75 -7.74 -9.69 -4.15
C LYS A 75 -6.97 -8.48 -3.64
N ILE A 76 -7.70 -7.45 -3.19
CA ILE A 76 -7.13 -6.22 -2.63
C ILE A 76 -7.44 -6.15 -1.14
N THR A 77 -6.39 -6.05 -0.33
CA THR A 77 -6.48 -5.87 1.11
C THR A 77 -6.05 -4.46 1.50
N TRP A 78 -6.85 -3.81 2.33
CA TRP A 78 -6.48 -2.60 3.03
C TRP A 78 -6.10 -2.94 4.47
N LEU A 79 -4.85 -2.67 4.83
CA LEU A 79 -4.39 -2.66 6.22
C LEU A 79 -4.47 -1.23 6.73
N VAL A 80 -5.44 -0.91 7.57
CA VAL A 80 -5.67 0.47 8.02
C VAL A 80 -5.39 0.60 9.51
N TYR A 81 -4.58 1.59 9.89
CA TYR A 81 -4.28 1.88 11.30
C TYR A 81 -5.52 2.46 11.97
N ARG A 82 -6.14 1.69 12.87
CA ARG A 82 -7.48 1.99 13.39
C ARG A 82 -7.53 3.20 14.33
N GLN A 83 -6.62 3.25 15.29
CA GLN A 83 -6.66 4.22 16.39
C GLN A 83 -6.64 5.67 15.87
N GLY A 84 -5.88 5.94 14.82
CA GLY A 84 -5.80 7.29 14.24
C GLY A 84 -7.16 7.81 13.73
N TYR A 85 -7.97 6.94 13.14
CA TYR A 85 -9.32 7.31 12.69
C TYR A 85 -10.33 7.35 13.83
N GLU A 86 -10.18 6.54 14.88
CA GLU A 86 -11.03 6.63 16.08
C GLU A 86 -10.82 7.94 16.83
N ASP A 87 -9.57 8.41 16.93
CA ASP A 87 -9.28 9.67 17.61
C ASP A 87 -9.70 10.87 16.77
N ARG A 88 -9.45 10.84 15.45
CA ARG A 88 -9.93 11.88 14.54
C ARG A 88 -11.45 11.92 14.48
N ALA A 89 -12.14 10.77 14.55
CA ALA A 89 -13.61 10.68 14.61
C ALA A 89 -14.21 11.45 15.79
N LYS A 90 -13.59 11.37 16.98
CA LYS A 90 -14.02 12.13 18.16
C LYS A 90 -13.89 13.63 17.93
N GLN A 91 -12.80 14.05 17.30
CA GLN A 91 -12.53 15.46 17.01
C GLN A 91 -13.47 16.04 15.95
N GLU A 92 -13.80 15.26 14.92
CA GLU A 92 -14.65 15.70 13.79
C GLU A 92 -16.15 15.47 14.08
N HIS A 93 -16.49 14.83 15.21
CA HIS A 93 -17.86 14.41 15.55
C HIS A 93 -18.52 13.58 14.44
N GLN A 94 -17.74 12.72 13.78
CA GLN A 94 -18.15 11.93 12.62
C GLN A 94 -17.67 10.48 12.76
N ASP A 95 -18.52 9.51 12.38
CA ASP A 95 -18.14 8.09 12.42
C ASP A 95 -17.26 7.71 11.22
N LEU A 96 -15.96 7.99 11.35
CA LEU A 96 -14.98 7.71 10.31
C LEU A 96 -14.78 6.21 10.07
N ILE A 97 -15.00 5.37 11.08
CA ILE A 97 -14.85 3.91 10.96
C ILE A 97 -15.95 3.36 10.04
N SER A 98 -17.19 3.78 10.24
CA SER A 98 -18.30 3.42 9.35
C SER A 98 -18.11 3.97 7.93
N LEU A 99 -17.58 5.20 7.77
CA LEU A 99 -17.28 5.75 6.45
C LEU A 99 -16.22 4.93 5.70
N ILE A 100 -15.14 4.52 6.38
CA ILE A 100 -14.14 3.63 5.78
C ILE A 100 -14.76 2.27 5.45
N GLY A 101 -15.65 1.75 6.30
CA GLY A 101 -16.45 0.56 6.03
C GLY A 101 -17.28 0.67 4.74
N SER A 102 -17.91 1.82 4.49
CA SER A 102 -18.67 2.04 3.25
C SER A 102 -17.78 2.00 2.00
N VAL A 103 -16.52 2.47 2.10
CA VAL A 103 -15.55 2.38 1.00
C VAL A 103 -15.15 0.94 0.76
N ARG A 104 -14.92 0.16 1.83
CA ARG A 104 -14.67 -1.28 1.74
C ARG A 104 -15.78 -1.99 0.98
N ASP A 105 -17.03 -1.74 1.35
CA ASP A 105 -18.19 -2.40 0.75
C ASP A 105 -18.34 -2.03 -0.73
N LYS A 106 -18.19 -0.73 -1.05
CA LYS A 106 -18.29 -0.24 -2.42
C LYS A 106 -17.22 -0.82 -3.35
N LEU A 107 -16.01 -1.06 -2.84
CA LEU A 107 -14.84 -1.49 -3.64
C LEU A 107 -14.50 -2.97 -3.48
N ASN A 108 -15.34 -3.72 -2.76
CA ASN A 108 -15.16 -5.14 -2.44
C ASN A 108 -13.73 -5.41 -1.91
N LEU A 109 -13.37 -4.73 -0.83
CA LEU A 109 -12.06 -4.82 -0.20
C LEU A 109 -12.06 -5.80 0.97
N ASN A 110 -10.93 -6.49 1.17
CA ASN A 110 -10.63 -7.06 2.48
C ASN A 110 -10.06 -5.96 3.39
N LEU A 111 -10.85 -5.48 4.36
CA LEU A 111 -10.41 -4.45 5.30
C LEU A 111 -9.94 -5.09 6.60
N VAL A 112 -8.67 -4.87 6.94
CA VAL A 112 -8.06 -5.33 8.18
C VAL A 112 -7.61 -4.12 8.98
N TRP A 113 -8.20 -3.97 10.15
CA TRP A 113 -7.79 -2.98 11.13
C TRP A 113 -6.56 -3.46 11.89
N PHE A 114 -5.54 -2.63 11.98
CA PHE A 114 -4.36 -2.93 12.80
C PHE A 114 -4.05 -1.81 13.80
N GLY A 115 -3.20 -2.16 14.79
CA GLY A 115 -2.71 -1.25 15.82
C GLY A 115 -1.18 -1.13 15.76
N PRO A 116 -0.41 -2.06 16.36
CA PRO A 116 1.04 -1.97 16.39
C PRO A 116 1.65 -2.30 15.01
N GLY A 117 2.83 -1.75 14.70
CA GLY A 117 3.55 -2.07 13.47
C GLY A 117 3.88 -3.55 13.28
N SER A 118 4.05 -4.30 14.37
CA SER A 118 4.23 -5.77 14.34
C SER A 118 3.03 -6.50 13.72
N ALA A 119 1.82 -5.94 13.79
CA ALA A 119 0.64 -6.52 13.16
C ALA A 119 0.73 -6.49 11.62
N VAL A 120 1.41 -5.48 11.04
CA VAL A 120 1.68 -5.41 9.60
C VAL A 120 2.59 -6.56 9.18
N ILE A 121 3.69 -6.78 9.90
CA ILE A 121 4.60 -7.90 9.65
C ILE A 121 3.86 -9.23 9.80
N ASN A 122 3.04 -9.38 10.85
CA ASN A 122 2.27 -10.59 11.07
C ASN A 122 1.30 -10.86 9.92
N TYR A 123 0.60 -9.83 9.41
CA TYR A 123 -0.29 -9.99 8.26
C TYR A 123 0.45 -10.35 6.97
N LEU A 124 1.59 -9.70 6.70
CA LEU A 124 2.43 -10.04 5.54
C LEU A 124 2.87 -11.51 5.60
N ASN A 125 3.28 -11.99 6.78
CA ASN A 125 3.74 -13.36 6.97
C ASN A 125 2.60 -14.40 6.96
N ASN A 126 1.47 -14.09 7.61
CA ASN A 126 0.48 -15.09 8.01
C ASN A 126 -0.98 -14.72 7.70
N GLY A 127 -1.26 -13.55 7.11
CA GLY A 127 -2.62 -13.10 6.80
C GLY A 127 -3.34 -13.95 5.76
N GLU A 128 -2.58 -14.70 4.95
CA GLU A 128 -3.07 -15.64 3.94
C GLU A 128 -2.17 -16.88 3.90
N PRO A 129 -2.62 -18.00 3.30
CA PRO A 129 -1.76 -19.14 3.01
C PRO A 129 -0.65 -18.77 1.99
N ARG A 130 0.47 -18.21 2.46
CA ARG A 130 1.51 -17.59 1.62
C ARG A 130 2.22 -18.54 0.66
N ASP A 131 2.08 -19.85 0.82
CA ASP A 131 2.55 -20.81 -0.19
C ASP A 131 1.65 -20.88 -1.42
N GLN A 132 0.42 -20.38 -1.32
CA GLN A 132 -0.59 -20.37 -2.39
C GLN A 132 -0.90 -18.94 -2.85
N VAL A 133 -1.02 -18.00 -1.92
CA VAL A 133 -1.39 -16.59 -2.18
C VAL A 133 -0.22 -15.68 -1.82
N LYS A 134 0.57 -15.32 -2.84
CA LYS A 134 1.70 -14.39 -2.68
C LYS A 134 1.23 -12.95 -2.65
N VAL A 135 2.01 -12.08 -2.01
CA VAL A 135 1.86 -10.63 -2.15
C VAL A 135 2.43 -10.23 -3.51
N ILE A 136 1.56 -9.73 -4.39
CA ILE A 136 1.92 -9.28 -5.75
C ILE A 136 2.11 -7.76 -5.82
N GLY A 137 1.59 -7.04 -4.83
CA GLY A 137 1.73 -5.59 -4.70
C GLY A 137 1.67 -5.15 -3.25
N PHE A 138 2.49 -4.16 -2.90
CA PHE A 138 2.48 -3.53 -1.59
C PHE A 138 2.63 -2.01 -1.73
N GLU A 139 1.63 -1.25 -1.31
CA GLU A 139 1.71 0.21 -1.33
C GLU A 139 1.45 0.83 0.04
N TYR A 140 2.23 1.84 0.42
CA TYR A 140 2.06 2.57 1.68
C TYR A 140 1.57 4.01 1.44
N PHE A 141 0.49 4.38 2.13
CA PHE A 141 -0.05 5.74 2.22
C PHE A 141 -0.08 6.20 3.67
N GLY A 142 0.74 7.18 4.02
CA GLY A 142 0.79 7.73 5.36
C GLY A 142 2.02 8.59 5.59
N HIS A 143 2.20 9.01 6.83
CA HIS A 143 3.39 9.75 7.26
C HIS A 143 4.63 8.87 7.27
N SER A 144 5.77 9.42 6.88
CA SER A 144 7.03 8.69 6.96
C SER A 144 8.21 9.63 7.07
N ASN A 145 9.32 9.04 7.50
CA ASN A 145 10.64 9.61 7.31
C ASN A 145 11.50 8.58 6.55
N ARG A 146 12.82 8.83 6.48
CA ARG A 146 13.74 7.92 5.78
C ARG A 146 13.74 6.48 6.30
N ALA A 147 13.44 6.24 7.58
CA ALA A 147 13.61 4.95 8.26
C ALA A 147 12.31 4.31 8.78
N CYS A 148 11.17 5.03 8.77
CA CYS A 148 9.91 4.55 9.35
C CYS A 148 8.69 4.84 8.48
N PHE A 149 7.79 3.87 8.38
CA PHE A 149 6.37 4.14 8.17
C PHE A 149 5.75 4.52 9.51
N MET A 150 5.13 5.69 9.61
CA MET A 150 4.66 6.26 10.87
C MET A 150 3.14 6.22 10.88
N PHE A 151 2.56 5.30 11.66
CA PHE A 151 1.14 5.01 11.60
C PHE A 151 0.28 5.97 12.42
N ASP A 152 0.84 6.60 13.45
CA ASP A 152 0.12 7.51 14.36
C ASP A 152 0.84 8.87 14.53
N TYR A 153 1.54 9.34 13.49
CA TYR A 153 2.27 10.60 13.56
C TYR A 153 1.36 11.78 13.90
N SER A 154 1.76 12.57 14.90
CA SER A 154 0.94 13.67 15.46
C SER A 154 -0.47 13.19 15.86
N ASN A 155 -0.64 11.94 16.29
CA ASN A 155 -1.93 11.47 16.81
C ASN A 155 -2.02 11.73 18.32
N ASN A 156 -1.03 11.25 19.07
CA ASN A 156 -0.98 11.40 20.53
C ASN A 156 -0.20 12.64 21.00
N ILE A 157 0.93 12.92 20.35
CA ILE A 157 1.90 13.97 20.72
C ILE A 157 2.28 14.69 19.44
N ASP A 158 2.33 16.02 19.45
CA ASP A 158 2.72 16.76 18.26
C ASP A 158 4.13 16.39 17.78
N SER A 159 4.26 16.23 16.47
CA SER A 159 5.49 15.87 15.75
C SER A 159 6.16 14.58 16.23
N ALA A 160 5.40 13.66 16.84
CA ALA A 160 5.88 12.37 17.33
C ALA A 160 4.96 11.21 16.92
N CYS A 161 5.45 9.98 17.08
CA CYS A 161 4.80 8.74 16.66
C CYS A 161 5.04 7.67 17.73
N LYS A 162 3.99 6.92 18.11
CA LYS A 162 4.03 5.80 19.06
C LYS A 162 3.83 4.43 18.40
N SER A 163 3.35 4.40 17.16
CA SER A 163 3.18 3.20 16.35
C SER A 163 3.79 3.40 14.97
N TRP A 164 4.84 2.63 14.68
CA TRP A 164 5.58 2.71 13.42
C TRP A 164 6.02 1.32 12.98
N LEU A 165 6.47 1.21 11.73
CA LEU A 165 7.27 0.10 11.23
C LEU A 165 8.65 0.66 10.86
N HIS A 166 9.67 0.31 11.63
CA HIS A 166 11.04 0.77 11.41
C HIS A 166 11.77 -0.18 10.45
N ASP A 167 12.70 0.36 9.66
CA ASP A 167 13.48 -0.39 8.68
C ASP A 167 14.26 -1.60 9.27
N SER A 168 14.67 -1.52 10.54
CA SER A 168 15.36 -2.56 11.31
C SER A 168 14.48 -3.78 11.55
N GLU A 169 13.15 -3.61 11.54
CA GLU A 169 12.19 -4.68 11.75
C GLU A 169 11.82 -5.42 10.46
N LEU A 170 12.18 -4.88 9.29
CA LEU A 170 11.82 -5.48 7.99
C LEU A 170 12.39 -6.88 7.82
N THR A 171 13.51 -7.19 8.47
CA THR A 171 14.11 -8.54 8.46
C THR A 171 13.22 -9.62 9.06
N LYS A 172 12.19 -9.23 9.82
CA LYS A 172 11.15 -10.13 10.36
C LYS A 172 10.10 -10.51 9.30
N ILE A 173 10.07 -9.82 8.16
CA ILE A 173 9.21 -10.19 7.03
C ILE A 173 9.85 -11.38 6.31
N ASN A 174 9.10 -12.46 6.16
CA ASN A 174 9.55 -13.60 5.39
C ASN A 174 9.58 -13.23 3.91
N ARG A 175 10.78 -13.07 3.32
CA ARG A 175 10.93 -12.72 1.90
C ARG A 175 10.16 -13.60 0.92
N ARG A 176 9.87 -14.87 1.28
CA ARG A 176 9.12 -15.79 0.42
C ARG A 176 7.63 -15.44 0.29
N VAL A 177 7.10 -14.49 1.06
CA VAL A 177 5.70 -14.08 0.96
C VAL A 177 5.42 -13.28 -0.30
N PHE A 178 6.44 -12.62 -0.87
CA PHE A 178 6.31 -11.84 -2.10
C PHE A 178 6.47 -12.71 -3.35
N ALA A 179 5.73 -12.37 -4.39
CA ALA A 179 5.93 -12.94 -5.72
C ALA A 179 7.24 -12.43 -6.36
N ARG A 180 7.76 -13.16 -7.35
CA ARG A 180 9.09 -12.91 -7.97
C ARG A 180 9.25 -11.52 -8.61
N HIS A 181 8.16 -10.82 -8.86
CA HIS A 181 8.14 -9.47 -9.43
C HIS A 181 7.08 -8.59 -8.73
N ALA A 182 6.90 -8.79 -7.43
CA ALA A 182 5.94 -7.99 -6.67
C ALA A 182 6.26 -6.49 -6.82
N TYR A 183 5.23 -5.69 -7.04
CA TYR A 183 5.37 -4.23 -7.06
C TYR A 183 5.40 -3.72 -5.61
N ALA A 184 6.27 -2.76 -5.30
CA ALA A 184 6.24 -2.07 -4.02
C ALA A 184 6.46 -0.57 -4.18
N LYS A 185 5.64 0.24 -3.51
CA LYS A 185 5.81 1.69 -3.47
C LYS A 185 5.37 2.30 -2.13
N SER A 186 6.19 3.15 -1.56
CA SER A 186 5.78 4.08 -0.53
C SER A 186 5.47 5.44 -1.15
N TRP A 187 4.30 5.98 -0.84
CA TRP A 187 3.90 7.34 -1.23
C TRP A 187 4.19 8.39 -0.16
N GLY A 188 4.82 7.99 0.95
CA GLY A 188 5.22 8.89 2.02
C GLY A 188 6.59 9.54 1.78
N CYS A 189 6.79 10.68 2.43
CA CYS A 189 8.02 11.47 2.39
C CYS A 189 9.28 10.66 2.73
N HIS A 190 10.40 10.99 2.08
CA HIS A 190 11.76 10.57 2.41
C HIS A 190 12.08 9.06 2.40
N THR A 191 11.11 8.18 2.13
CA THR A 191 11.32 6.72 2.17
C THR A 191 12.33 6.19 1.16
N GLY A 192 12.58 6.90 0.06
CA GLY A 192 13.61 6.59 -0.92
C GLY A 192 15.04 6.83 -0.42
N GLU A 193 15.22 7.59 0.66
CA GLU A 193 16.54 7.95 1.18
C GLU A 193 17.20 6.81 1.98
N GLU A 194 16.41 5.87 2.53
CA GLU A 194 16.92 4.73 3.30
C GLU A 194 15.99 3.50 3.27
N MET A 195 14.71 3.66 3.59
CA MET A 195 13.72 2.57 3.70
C MET A 195 13.68 1.69 2.44
N SER A 196 13.70 2.26 1.24
CA SER A 196 13.69 1.50 -0.03
C SER A 196 14.84 0.49 -0.13
N LYS A 197 16.06 0.89 0.24
CA LYS A 197 17.24 0.01 0.23
C LYS A 197 17.11 -1.12 1.25
N LYS A 198 16.60 -0.80 2.44
CA LYS A 198 16.42 -1.76 3.55
C LYS A 198 15.30 -2.75 3.25
N TRP A 199 14.22 -2.27 2.61
CA TRP A 199 13.14 -3.09 2.12
C TRP A 199 13.63 -4.12 1.11
N TYR A 200 14.43 -3.71 0.13
CA TYR A 200 15.04 -4.63 -0.82
C TYR A 200 15.94 -5.67 -0.12
N ALA A 201 16.80 -5.22 0.79
CA ALA A 201 17.69 -6.13 1.53
C ALA A 201 16.92 -7.19 2.35
N ALA A 202 15.78 -6.82 2.93
CA ALA A 202 14.97 -7.74 3.74
C ALA A 202 14.11 -8.68 2.89
N THR A 203 13.44 -8.14 1.86
CA THR A 203 12.35 -8.81 1.14
C THR A 203 12.74 -9.32 -0.26
N GLY A 204 13.81 -8.78 -0.85
CA GLY A 204 14.18 -9.01 -2.24
C GLY A 204 13.31 -8.26 -3.26
N VAL A 205 12.38 -7.42 -2.82
CA VAL A 205 11.50 -6.60 -3.67
C VAL A 205 12.01 -5.17 -3.70
N HIS A 206 12.11 -4.55 -4.86
CA HIS A 206 12.44 -3.12 -4.95
C HIS A 206 11.23 -2.28 -4.58
N MET A 207 11.37 -1.41 -3.58
CA MET A 207 10.32 -0.48 -3.19
C MET A 207 10.65 0.92 -3.72
N ILE A 208 9.75 1.46 -4.53
CA ILE A 208 9.82 2.85 -4.97
C ILE A 208 9.53 3.76 -3.77
N GLY A 209 10.40 4.72 -3.48
CA GLY A 209 10.24 5.67 -2.38
C GLY A 209 10.62 7.09 -2.80
N ALA A 210 10.14 8.09 -2.07
CA ALA A 210 10.44 9.49 -2.32
C ALA A 210 11.79 9.90 -1.72
N VAL A 211 12.61 10.60 -2.48
CA VAL A 211 13.64 11.51 -1.95
C VAL A 211 13.00 12.89 -1.84
N GLY A 212 12.93 13.43 -0.63
CA GLY A 212 12.18 14.66 -0.35
C GLY A 212 10.71 14.45 0.09
N LYS A 213 9.97 15.55 0.14
CA LYS A 213 8.59 15.63 0.64
C LYS A 213 7.59 15.28 -0.45
N THR A 214 6.52 14.61 -0.03
CA THR A 214 5.34 14.32 -0.84
C THR A 214 4.13 15.11 -0.34
N GLN A 215 3.24 15.50 -1.24
CA GLN A 215 1.95 16.12 -0.92
C GLN A 215 0.81 15.20 -1.34
N PHE A 216 -0.10 14.92 -0.41
CA PHE A 216 -1.34 14.21 -0.71
C PHE A 216 -2.33 15.17 -1.39
N MET A 217 -2.95 14.69 -2.47
CA MET A 217 -3.84 15.46 -3.33
C MET A 217 -5.26 14.90 -3.28
N MET A 218 -6.24 15.71 -3.66
CA MET A 218 -7.66 15.32 -3.61
C MET A 218 -8.10 14.47 -4.82
N GLU A 219 -7.51 14.71 -5.97
CA GLU A 219 -7.94 14.16 -7.27
C GLU A 219 -6.89 13.28 -7.94
N GLU A 220 -5.68 13.20 -7.36
CA GLU A 220 -4.57 12.41 -7.87
C GLU A 220 -3.79 11.74 -6.74
N LEU A 221 -2.88 10.83 -7.12
CA LEU A 221 -1.97 10.21 -6.16
C LEU A 221 -0.91 11.21 -5.68
N PRO A 222 -0.25 10.97 -4.53
CA PRO A 222 0.68 11.93 -3.95
C PRO A 222 1.81 12.36 -4.91
N ILE A 223 2.11 13.65 -4.92
CA ILE A 223 3.14 14.27 -5.77
C ILE A 223 4.37 14.67 -4.97
N LEU A 224 5.52 14.83 -5.62
CA LEU A 224 6.74 15.37 -5.00
C LEU A 224 6.68 16.91 -4.98
N ILE A 225 7.04 17.51 -3.85
CA ILE A 225 7.01 18.98 -3.67
C ILE A 225 8.37 19.58 -3.28
N SER A 226 9.37 18.73 -2.98
CA SER A 226 10.73 19.21 -2.73
C SER A 226 11.42 19.58 -4.04
N ASP A 227 12.19 20.67 -4.02
CA ASP A 227 13.15 20.96 -5.08
C ASP A 227 14.15 19.81 -5.20
N GLY A 228 14.39 19.34 -6.43
CA GLY A 228 15.17 18.13 -6.72
C GLY A 228 14.55 16.81 -6.24
N GLY A 229 13.29 16.82 -5.78
CA GLY A 229 12.58 15.61 -5.33
C GLY A 229 12.43 14.59 -6.46
N LYS A 230 12.57 13.30 -6.12
CA LYS A 230 12.46 12.21 -7.11
C LYS A 230 12.02 10.89 -6.47
N TRP A 231 11.46 10.02 -7.30
CA TRP A 231 11.16 8.64 -6.94
C TRP A 231 12.38 7.75 -7.25
N VAL A 232 12.81 6.92 -6.30
CA VAL A 232 13.97 6.01 -6.42
C VAL A 232 13.62 4.61 -5.92
N ASN A 233 14.39 3.59 -6.30
CA ASN A 233 14.20 2.20 -5.88
C ASN A 233 15.51 1.43 -5.65
#